data_AF-A0A820Z2D5-F1
#
_entry.id   AF-A0A820Z2D5-F1
#
_cell.length_a   1.000
_cell.length_b   1.000
_cell.length_c   1.000
_cell.angle_alpha   90.00
_cell.angle_beta   90.00
_cell.angle_gamma   90.00
#
_symmetry.space_group_name_H-M   'P 1'
#
loop_
_entity.id
_entity.type
_entity.pdbx_description
1 polymer ?
#
loop_
_entity_poly.entity_id
_entity_poly.type
_entity_poly.pdbx_seq_one_letter_code
_entity_poly.pdbx_strand_id
1 'polypeptide(L)'
;MLSTTAGITGVILCICLMIIFSSSTSLIRRSFYEIFWFAHHLSIIFFICLILHGFQGIIKSQINLNEHNPEICASLYREWGINQQCLIYPRFTGSPATSWMWLCAPLSLYILERLLRFIRSLQHVEIIDIIRHESNVIEIRFRKKFMNTPQPGQYIYLKCFSISIFEWHPFTVTSAAEENYVSVHIRTVGNWTNNLSEKFQMYPQDIPRLAVDGPYGSAADDTFNYDGVILIGAGIGVTPYAAILKHIRSVQSNHDRLRRVYFYWICDTTSCYEWFGKMLQDIERDFRDRANFLTYNIYLTKWSMRQARAVIENNADERDIWTGLESKTHYGRPNFDVDFQDIVNEDWQMTQKRHIGVFVCGPKPLVKQLQSLCIKINDHNSSTNTVHFYLNKENF
;
A
#
# COMPACT_ATOMS: atom_id res chain seq x y z
N MET A 1 -26.92 36.90 12.77
CA MET A 1 -25.89 35.85 12.89
C MET A 1 -25.13 35.60 11.59
N LEU A 2 -25.79 35.50 10.43
CA LEU A 2 -25.08 35.23 9.16
C LEU A 2 -24.18 36.36 8.63
N SER A 3 -24.27 37.56 9.20
CA SER A 3 -23.36 38.68 8.90
C SER A 3 -22.10 38.71 9.77
N THR A 4 -21.99 37.81 10.76
CA THR A 4 -20.82 37.76 11.65
C THR A 4 -19.74 36.88 11.05
N THR A 5 -18.46 37.16 11.34
CA THR A 5 -17.33 36.34 10.90
C THR A 5 -17.53 34.88 11.29
N ALA A 6 -17.97 34.60 12.52
CA ALA A 6 -18.26 33.25 12.96
C ALA A 6 -19.44 32.62 12.20
N GLY A 7 -20.48 33.39 11.86
CA GLY A 7 -21.63 32.92 11.09
C GLY A 7 -21.26 32.51 9.67
N ILE A 8 -20.53 33.37 8.96
CA ILE A 8 -20.07 33.12 7.57
C ILE A 8 -19.12 31.93 7.54
N THR A 9 -18.08 31.94 8.39
CA THR A 9 -17.12 30.83 8.47
C THR A 9 -17.78 29.53 8.89
N GLY A 10 -18.78 29.56 9.79
CA GLY A 10 -19.54 28.39 10.20
C GLY A 10 -20.30 27.73 9.05
N VAL A 11 -20.97 28.53 8.21
CA VAL A 11 -21.66 28.01 7.02
C VAL A 11 -20.66 27.37 6.04
N ILE A 12 -19.53 28.05 5.77
CA ILE A 12 -18.48 27.52 4.88
C ILE A 12 -17.92 26.20 5.43
N LEU A 13 -17.66 26.12 6.74
CA LEU A 13 -17.18 24.91 7.41
C LEU A 13 -18.14 23.74 7.21
N CYS A 14 -19.44 23.97 7.44
CA CYS A 14 -20.47 22.93 7.26
C CYS A 14 -20.55 22.46 5.80
N ILE A 15 -20.51 23.37 4.83
CA ILE A 15 -20.54 23.03 3.40
C ILE A 15 -19.29 22.22 3.01
N CYS A 16 -18.09 22.68 3.41
CA CYS A 16 -16.85 21.95 3.13
C CYS A 16 -16.89 20.55 3.73
N LEU A 17 -17.31 20.43 5.00
CA LEU A 17 -17.40 19.14 5.69
C LEU A 17 -18.39 18.20 4.99
N MET A 18 -19.54 18.70 4.57
CA MET A 18 -20.55 17.91 3.86
C MET A 18 -20.03 17.38 2.52
N ILE A 19 -19.32 18.21 1.75
CA ILE A 19 -18.73 17.82 0.46
C ILE A 19 -17.61 16.81 0.67
N ILE A 20 -16.70 17.07 1.62
CA ILE A 20 -15.61 16.14 1.96
C ILE A 20 -16.20 14.79 2.35
N PHE A 21 -17.10 14.77 3.34
CA PHE A 21 -17.66 13.53 3.88
C PHE A 21 -18.45 12.72 2.86
N SER A 22 -19.30 13.36 2.05
CA SER A 22 -20.05 12.66 0.99
C SER A 22 -19.11 12.04 -0.03
N SER A 23 -18.08 12.77 -0.47
CA SER A 23 -17.07 12.26 -1.41
C SER A 23 -16.17 11.15 -0.81
N SER A 24 -15.97 11.10 0.51
CA SER A 24 -15.20 10.06 1.21
C SER A 24 -15.91 8.70 1.29
N THR A 25 -17.21 8.63 0.95
CA THR A 25 -17.97 7.38 1.02
C THR A 25 -17.36 6.30 0.12
N SER A 26 -17.44 5.03 0.54
CA SER A 26 -16.77 3.93 -0.19
C SER A 26 -17.29 3.73 -1.61
N LEU A 27 -18.54 4.13 -1.88
CA LEU A 27 -19.15 4.08 -3.20
C LEU A 27 -18.50 5.11 -4.13
N ILE A 28 -18.43 6.37 -3.71
CA ILE A 28 -17.84 7.45 -4.52
C ILE A 28 -16.34 7.27 -4.64
N ARG A 29 -15.61 7.03 -3.54
CA ARG A 29 -14.14 6.90 -3.58
C ARG A 29 -13.65 5.76 -4.48
N ARG A 30 -14.40 4.65 -4.57
CA ARG A 30 -14.01 3.49 -5.41
C ARG A 30 -14.35 3.69 -6.88
N SER A 31 -15.46 4.35 -7.18
CA SER A 31 -15.94 4.52 -8.56
C SER A 31 -15.46 5.82 -9.20
N PHE A 32 -15.25 6.88 -8.40
CA PHE A 32 -14.93 8.24 -8.83
C PHE A 32 -13.83 8.84 -7.93
N TYR A 33 -12.63 8.29 -8.03
CA TYR A 33 -11.49 8.71 -7.20
C TYR A 33 -11.13 10.19 -7.37
N GLU A 34 -11.25 10.76 -8.58
CA GLU A 34 -10.96 12.17 -8.84
C GLU A 34 -11.86 13.10 -8.02
N ILE A 35 -13.17 12.83 -7.99
CA ILE A 35 -14.14 13.62 -7.21
C ILE A 35 -13.75 13.59 -5.74
N PHE A 36 -13.41 12.41 -5.22
CA PHE A 36 -12.88 12.25 -3.88
C PHE A 36 -11.63 13.12 -3.67
N TRP A 37 -10.64 13.02 -4.55
CA TRP A 37 -9.35 13.72 -4.42
C TRP A 37 -9.51 15.24 -4.41
N PHE A 38 -10.25 15.80 -5.38
CA PHE A 38 -10.48 17.24 -5.47
C PHE A 38 -11.34 17.76 -4.30
N ALA A 39 -12.40 17.05 -3.92
CA ALA A 39 -13.23 17.43 -2.77
C ALA A 39 -12.42 17.48 -1.47
N HIS A 40 -11.44 16.59 -1.27
CA HIS A 40 -10.62 16.59 -0.07
C HIS A 40 -9.66 17.78 0.04
N HIS A 41 -9.33 18.46 -1.07
CA HIS A 41 -8.55 19.70 -1.02
C HIS A 41 -9.31 20.86 -0.38
N LEU A 42 -10.64 20.77 -0.26
CA LEU A 42 -11.45 21.70 0.55
C LEU A 42 -11.04 21.68 2.03
N SER A 43 -10.29 20.68 2.50
CA SER A 43 -9.68 20.68 3.84
C SER A 43 -8.82 21.92 4.09
N ILE A 44 -8.16 22.48 3.07
CA ILE A 44 -7.38 23.71 3.19
C ILE A 44 -8.30 24.88 3.57
N ILE A 45 -9.40 25.06 2.84
CA ILE A 45 -10.41 26.09 3.13
C ILE A 45 -11.03 25.84 4.51
N PHE A 46 -11.35 24.58 4.82
CA PHE A 46 -11.89 24.19 6.11
C PHE A 46 -10.98 24.60 7.27
N PHE A 47 -9.67 24.29 7.22
CA PHE A 47 -8.76 24.65 8.30
C PHE A 47 -8.55 26.16 8.42
N ILE A 48 -8.50 26.90 7.31
CA ILE A 48 -8.45 28.37 7.33
C ILE A 48 -9.69 28.95 8.00
N CYS A 49 -10.88 28.51 7.58
CA CYS A 49 -12.14 28.95 8.19
C CYS A 49 -12.24 28.53 9.66
N LEU A 50 -11.72 27.36 10.04
CA LEU A 50 -11.74 26.87 11.42
C LEU A 50 -10.88 27.75 12.34
N ILE A 51 -9.70 28.16 11.85
CA ILE A 51 -8.86 29.14 12.54
C ILE A 51 -9.66 30.43 12.73
N LEU A 52 -10.22 31.01 11.66
CA LEU A 52 -10.94 32.29 11.69
C LEU A 52 -12.26 32.26 12.49
N HIS A 53 -12.92 31.12 12.59
CA HIS A 53 -14.26 30.98 13.18
C HIS A 53 -14.35 31.50 14.62
N GLY A 54 -13.32 31.22 15.43
CA GLY A 54 -13.27 31.60 16.83
C GLY A 54 -12.82 33.04 17.10
N PHE A 55 -12.26 33.76 16.12
CA PHE A 55 -11.60 35.06 16.35
C PHE A 55 -12.54 36.15 16.85
N GLN A 56 -13.83 36.07 16.50
CA GLN A 56 -14.80 37.08 16.89
C GLN A 56 -15.19 36.99 18.38
N GLY A 57 -14.85 35.92 19.09
CA GLY A 57 -15.13 35.78 20.52
C GLY A 57 -16.63 35.87 20.85
N ILE A 58 -17.49 35.29 20.01
CA ILE A 58 -18.96 35.31 20.24
C ILE A 58 -19.32 34.62 21.56
N ILE A 59 -18.59 33.55 21.90
CA ILE A 59 -18.72 32.90 23.21
C ILE A 59 -18.04 33.80 24.22
N LYS A 60 -18.83 34.31 25.17
CA LYS A 60 -18.35 35.22 26.20
C LYS A 60 -18.12 34.49 27.52
N SER A 61 -17.09 34.90 28.24
CA SER A 61 -16.80 34.45 29.61
C SER A 61 -16.81 35.64 30.57
N GLN A 62 -17.19 35.40 31.83
CA GLN A 62 -17.19 36.43 32.85
C GLN A 62 -15.76 36.67 33.36
N ILE A 63 -15.35 37.94 33.46
CA ILE A 63 -13.97 38.31 33.86
C ILE A 63 -13.86 38.80 35.30
N ASN A 64 -14.92 39.38 35.86
CA ASN A 64 -14.91 39.93 37.23
C ASN A 64 -15.30 38.88 38.27
N LEU A 65 -14.68 37.69 38.22
CA LEU A 65 -15.02 36.56 39.10
C LEU A 65 -14.76 36.84 40.59
N ASN A 66 -13.75 37.66 40.88
CA ASN A 66 -13.38 38.04 42.25
C ASN A 66 -14.39 39.00 42.91
N GLU A 67 -15.09 39.78 42.09
CA GLU A 67 -16.04 40.82 42.53
C GLU A 67 -17.50 40.38 42.37
N HIS A 68 -17.75 39.39 41.52
CA HIS A 68 -19.07 38.86 41.22
C HIS A 68 -18.96 37.34 41.04
N ASN A 69 -19.29 36.60 42.10
CA ASN A 69 -19.24 35.13 42.07
C ASN A 69 -20.42 34.59 41.25
N PRO A 70 -20.21 33.89 40.12
CA PRO A 70 -21.29 33.40 39.27
C PRO A 70 -22.21 32.39 39.95
N GLU A 71 -21.67 31.53 40.81
CA GLU A 71 -22.44 30.45 41.45
C GLU A 71 -23.45 31.00 42.46
N ILE A 72 -23.01 31.99 43.24
CA ILE A 72 -23.85 32.65 44.25
C ILE A 72 -24.77 33.66 43.57
N CYS A 73 -24.22 34.56 42.75
CA CYS A 73 -24.98 35.67 42.18
C CYS A 73 -25.96 35.26 41.08
N ALA A 74 -25.80 34.08 40.45
CA ALA A 74 -26.81 33.56 39.53
C ALA A 74 -28.16 33.31 40.23
N SER A 75 -28.14 32.86 41.49
CA SER A 75 -29.35 32.63 42.29
C SER A 75 -30.00 33.93 42.81
N LEU A 76 -29.20 35.00 42.96
CA LEU A 76 -29.62 36.30 43.48
C LEU A 76 -29.79 37.36 42.38
N TYR A 77 -30.12 36.95 41.15
CA TYR A 77 -30.17 37.85 39.99
C TYR A 77 -31.10 39.07 40.14
N ARG A 78 -32.12 38.97 40.99
CA ARG A 78 -33.06 40.07 41.27
C ARG A 78 -32.49 41.14 42.22
N GLU A 79 -31.41 40.82 42.92
CA GLU A 79 -30.78 41.68 43.93
C GLU A 79 -29.43 42.23 43.46
N TRP A 80 -29.09 42.06 42.18
CA TRP A 80 -27.89 42.63 41.58
C TRP A 80 -27.87 44.15 41.74
N GLY A 81 -26.77 44.68 42.29
CA GLY A 81 -26.62 46.12 42.58
C GLY A 81 -27.24 46.57 43.90
N ILE A 82 -27.85 45.67 44.67
CA ILE A 82 -28.47 45.97 45.98
C ILE A 82 -27.79 45.15 47.09
N ASN A 83 -27.62 43.85 46.88
CA ASN A 83 -27.01 42.96 47.86
C ASN A 83 -25.48 43.17 47.90
N GLN A 84 -24.89 43.30 49.10
CA GLN A 84 -23.44 43.48 49.28
C GLN A 84 -22.61 42.36 48.61
N GLN A 85 -23.14 41.13 48.54
CA GLN A 85 -22.46 40.00 47.91
C GLN A 85 -22.44 40.06 46.37
N CYS A 86 -23.37 40.79 45.75
CA CYS A 86 -23.52 40.90 44.29
C CYS A 86 -23.75 42.36 43.88
N LEU A 87 -22.98 43.28 44.48
CA LEU A 87 -23.12 44.72 44.29
C LEU A 87 -22.65 45.17 42.89
N ILE A 88 -21.66 44.47 42.33
CA ILE A 88 -21.06 44.79 41.03
C ILE A 88 -21.66 43.87 39.97
N TYR A 89 -22.15 44.44 38.86
CA TYR A 89 -22.72 43.66 37.76
C TYR A 89 -21.68 42.76 37.06
N PRO A 90 -22.09 41.59 36.52
CA PRO A 90 -21.19 40.71 35.78
C PRO A 90 -20.68 41.38 34.50
N ARG A 91 -19.38 41.31 34.27
CA ARG A 91 -18.72 41.80 33.05
C ARG A 91 -18.28 40.62 32.21
N PHE A 92 -18.66 40.64 30.93
CA PHE A 92 -18.38 39.58 29.99
C PHE A 92 -17.48 40.07 28.86
N THR A 93 -16.44 39.30 28.54
CA THR A 93 -15.59 39.53 27.37
C THR A 93 -15.65 38.32 26.43
N GLY A 94 -15.34 38.53 25.15
CA GLY A 94 -15.22 37.43 24.20
C GLY A 94 -14.04 36.54 24.57
N SER A 95 -14.27 35.23 24.68
CA SER A 95 -13.21 34.27 24.92
C SER A 95 -12.25 34.25 23.73
N PRO A 96 -10.93 34.19 23.95
CA PRO A 96 -9.96 34.17 22.87
C PRO A 96 -10.10 32.89 22.03
N ALA A 97 -9.79 33.00 20.73
CA ALA A 97 -9.72 31.83 19.87
C ALA A 97 -8.59 30.90 20.31
N THR A 98 -8.91 29.63 20.58
CA THR A 98 -7.93 28.61 20.99
C THR A 98 -7.64 27.57 19.89
N SER A 99 -8.45 27.53 18.81
CA SER A 99 -8.34 26.53 17.74
C SER A 99 -6.98 26.51 17.06
N TRP A 100 -6.33 27.67 16.90
CA TRP A 100 -4.99 27.76 16.30
C TRP A 100 -3.94 27.00 17.11
N MET A 101 -4.03 27.00 18.45
CA MET A 101 -3.07 26.33 19.33
C MET A 101 -3.04 24.83 19.07
N TRP A 102 -4.23 24.23 18.88
CA TRP A 102 -4.39 22.80 18.60
C TRP A 102 -4.01 22.43 17.16
N LEU A 103 -4.07 23.37 16.23
CA LEU A 103 -3.74 23.15 14.82
C LEU A 103 -2.25 23.38 14.51
N CYS A 104 -1.56 24.23 15.27
CA CYS A 104 -0.17 24.60 14.99
C CYS A 104 0.77 23.40 14.90
N ALA A 105 0.78 22.51 15.89
CA ALA A 105 1.72 21.39 15.91
C ALA A 105 1.43 20.37 14.78
N PRO A 106 0.19 19.87 14.58
CA PRO A 106 -0.12 18.97 13.47
C PRO A 106 0.12 19.59 12.09
N LEU A 107 -0.23 20.87 11.90
CA LEU A 107 -0.02 21.56 10.62
C LEU A 107 1.47 21.76 10.32
N SER A 108 2.28 22.06 11.33
CA SER A 108 3.73 22.18 11.17
C SER A 108 4.37 20.85 10.77
N LEU A 109 3.97 19.75 11.40
CA LEU A 109 4.41 18.40 11.03
C LEU A 109 3.99 18.04 9.60
N TYR A 110 2.75 18.36 9.22
CA TYR A 110 2.26 18.14 7.85
C TYR A 110 3.05 18.94 6.82
N ILE A 111 3.28 20.24 7.07
CA ILE A 111 4.06 21.10 6.17
C ILE A 111 5.50 20.59 6.06
N LEU A 112 6.11 20.17 7.17
CA LEU A 112 7.45 19.59 7.15
C LEU A 112 7.50 18.32 6.27
N GLU A 113 6.55 17.40 6.43
CA GLU A 113 6.45 16.19 5.59
C GLU A 113 6.30 16.54 4.10
N ARG A 114 5.46 17.52 3.78
CA ARG A 114 5.28 17.99 2.39
C ARG A 114 6.52 18.66 1.83
N LEU A 115 7.22 19.47 2.61
CA LEU A 115 8.49 20.08 2.21
C LEU A 115 9.56 19.03 1.96
N LEU A 116 9.68 18.02 2.82
CA LEU A 116 10.61 16.90 2.62
C LEU A 116 10.33 16.17 1.32
N ARG A 117 9.07 15.85 1.01
CA ARG A 117 8.70 15.24 -0.28
C ARG A 117 8.99 16.15 -1.47
N PHE A 118 8.72 17.44 -1.34
CA PHE A 118 9.04 18.41 -2.39
C PHE A 118 10.53 18.44 -2.68
N ILE A 119 11.37 18.54 -1.64
CA ILE A 119 12.83 18.52 -1.75
C ILE A 119 13.30 17.22 -2.43
N ARG A 120 12.79 16.06 -2.01
CA ARG A 120 13.10 14.78 -2.66
C ARG A 120 12.65 14.74 -4.11
N SER A 121 11.54 15.40 -4.47
CA SER A 121 11.06 15.48 -5.86
C SER A 121 11.99 16.25 -6.80
N LEU A 122 12.92 17.04 -6.26
CA LEU A 122 13.91 17.79 -7.04
C LEU A 122 15.02 16.89 -7.59
N GLN A 123 15.15 15.66 -7.11
CA GLN A 123 16.14 14.72 -7.62
C GLN A 123 15.92 14.44 -9.12
N HIS A 124 17.02 14.29 -9.85
CA HIS A 124 16.98 13.95 -11.26
C HIS A 124 17.09 12.44 -11.43
N VAL A 125 16.02 11.80 -11.89
CA VAL A 125 15.98 10.35 -12.17
C VAL A 125 16.30 10.12 -13.64
N GLU A 126 17.36 9.36 -13.91
CA GLU A 126 17.74 8.96 -15.26
C GLU A 126 17.04 7.64 -15.61
N ILE A 127 16.17 7.69 -16.62
CA ILE A 127 15.51 6.52 -17.19
C ILE A 127 16.50 5.84 -18.13
N ILE A 128 16.79 4.57 -17.88
CA ILE A 128 17.66 3.75 -18.74
C ILE A 128 16.85 3.19 -19.90
N ASP A 129 15.68 2.62 -19.60
CA ASP A 129 14.86 1.93 -20.58
C ASP A 129 13.39 1.87 -20.15
N ILE A 130 12.51 1.79 -21.13
CA ILE A 130 11.06 1.63 -20.96
C ILE A 130 10.61 0.49 -21.85
N ILE A 131 10.23 -0.62 -21.23
CA ILE A 131 9.85 -1.85 -21.92
C ILE A 131 8.35 -2.02 -21.77
N ARG A 132 7.66 -2.26 -22.89
CA ARG A 132 6.26 -2.65 -22.90
C ARG A 132 6.16 -4.15 -22.92
N HIS A 133 5.39 -4.68 -21.99
CA HIS A 133 4.99 -6.07 -21.99
C HIS A 133 3.58 -6.20 -22.55
N GLU A 134 3.30 -7.33 -23.17
CA GLU A 134 1.94 -7.76 -23.48
C GLU A 134 1.15 -7.87 -22.15
N SER A 135 -0.16 -7.66 -22.17
CA SER A 135 -1.02 -7.51 -20.97
C SER A 135 -0.99 -6.17 -20.22
N ASN A 136 -0.74 -5.07 -20.94
CA ASN A 136 -0.91 -3.72 -20.38
C ASN A 136 -0.01 -3.47 -19.15
N VAL A 137 1.23 -3.99 -19.20
CA VAL A 137 2.25 -3.79 -18.17
C VAL A 137 3.43 -3.04 -18.78
N ILE A 138 3.92 -2.03 -18.06
CA ILE A 138 5.09 -1.24 -18.44
C ILE A 138 6.17 -1.47 -17.41
N GLU A 139 7.35 -1.82 -17.89
CA GLU A 139 8.56 -1.88 -17.09
C GLU A 139 9.36 -0.59 -17.30
N ILE A 140 9.68 0.08 -16.20
CA ILE A 140 10.53 1.28 -16.22
C ILE A 140 11.81 0.96 -15.48
N ARG A 141 12.96 1.20 -16.13
CA ARG A 141 14.29 1.00 -15.56
C ARG A 141 14.96 2.33 -15.27
N PHE A 142 15.44 2.50 -14.05
CA PHE A 142 16.12 3.70 -13.56
C PHE A 142 17.58 3.41 -13.22
N ARG A 143 18.45 4.42 -13.37
CA ARG A 143 19.83 4.34 -12.87
C ARG A 143 19.88 4.48 -11.35
N LYS A 144 20.67 3.62 -10.68
CA LYS A 144 20.85 3.60 -9.21
C LYS A 144 21.52 4.85 -8.59
N LYS A 145 22.08 5.75 -9.39
CA LYS A 145 23.07 6.77 -8.99
C LYS A 145 22.67 7.65 -7.79
N PHE A 146 21.39 7.83 -7.50
CA PHE A 146 20.89 8.74 -6.45
C PHE A 146 19.99 8.09 -5.41
N MET A 147 19.88 6.75 -5.40
CA MET A 147 19.07 6.02 -4.44
C MET A 147 19.91 4.99 -3.69
N ASN A 148 19.61 4.80 -2.41
CA ASN A 148 20.09 3.61 -1.71
C ASN A 148 19.59 2.37 -2.44
N THR A 149 20.43 1.34 -2.55
CA THR A 149 20.08 0.09 -3.21
C THR A 149 18.83 -0.51 -2.54
N PRO A 150 17.71 -0.65 -3.26
CA PRO A 150 16.51 -1.29 -2.72
C PRO A 150 16.80 -2.76 -2.38
N GLN A 151 16.29 -3.21 -1.24
CA GLN A 151 16.27 -4.61 -0.87
C GLN A 151 15.08 -5.33 -1.53
N PRO A 152 15.15 -6.66 -1.72
CA PRO A 152 14.04 -7.42 -2.27
C PRO A 152 12.79 -7.27 -1.40
N GLY A 153 11.63 -7.03 -2.04
CA GLY A 153 10.37 -6.77 -1.34
C GLY A 153 10.07 -5.28 -1.13
N GLN A 154 11.05 -4.39 -1.26
CA GLN A 154 10.84 -2.95 -1.06
C GLN A 154 10.08 -2.30 -2.21
N TYR A 155 9.46 -1.16 -1.93
CA TYR A 155 8.75 -0.36 -2.92
C TYR A 155 9.24 1.08 -2.94
N ILE A 156 8.92 1.76 -4.03
CA ILE A 156 9.21 3.18 -4.23
C ILE A 156 7.93 3.93 -4.58
N TYR A 157 7.89 5.22 -4.28
CA TYR A 157 6.89 6.13 -4.83
C TYR A 157 7.41 6.75 -6.10
N LEU A 158 6.60 6.68 -7.17
CA LEU A 158 6.89 7.30 -8.45
C LEU A 158 5.97 8.50 -8.66
N LYS A 159 6.56 9.59 -9.15
CA LYS A 159 5.85 10.80 -9.60
C LYS A 159 6.24 11.10 -11.03
N CYS A 160 5.25 11.44 -11.85
CA CYS A 160 5.43 11.86 -13.23
C CYS A 160 4.93 13.28 -13.43
N PHE A 161 5.85 14.22 -13.65
CA PHE A 161 5.53 15.65 -13.73
C PHE A 161 4.66 16.01 -14.94
N SER A 162 4.70 15.20 -16.01
CA SER A 162 3.86 15.39 -17.20
C SER A 162 2.41 14.95 -17.02
N ILE A 163 2.08 14.27 -15.91
CA ILE A 163 0.72 13.83 -15.56
C ILE A 163 0.19 14.67 -14.40
N SER A 164 0.95 14.72 -13.29
CA SER A 164 0.55 15.42 -12.08
C SER A 164 1.77 15.90 -11.30
N ILE A 165 1.72 17.16 -10.86
CA ILE A 165 2.80 17.76 -10.06
C ILE A 165 2.68 17.45 -8.56
N PHE A 166 1.61 16.78 -8.12
CA PHE A 166 1.37 16.51 -6.68
C PHE A 166 1.21 15.03 -6.36
N GLU A 167 0.83 14.20 -7.33
CA GLU A 167 0.58 12.78 -7.10
C GLU A 167 1.85 11.94 -7.05
N TRP A 168 1.89 11.05 -6.07
CA TRP A 168 2.89 10.01 -5.90
C TRP A 168 2.18 8.67 -5.81
N HIS A 169 2.63 7.69 -6.59
CA HIS A 169 2.02 6.37 -6.65
C HIS A 169 3.05 5.29 -6.24
N PRO A 170 2.71 4.38 -5.32
CA PRO A 170 3.63 3.35 -4.87
C PRO A 170 3.73 2.21 -5.89
N PHE A 171 4.95 1.73 -6.13
CA PHE A 171 5.24 0.57 -6.97
C PHE A 171 6.36 -0.26 -6.37
N THR A 172 6.14 -1.58 -6.32
CA THR A 172 7.14 -2.51 -5.81
C THR A 172 8.33 -2.60 -6.75
N VAL A 173 9.53 -2.61 -6.18
CA VAL A 173 10.76 -2.84 -6.92
C VAL A 173 10.80 -4.30 -7.36
N THR A 174 11.07 -4.51 -8.65
CA THR A 174 11.09 -5.83 -9.30
C THR A 174 12.49 -6.28 -9.70
N SER A 175 13.45 -5.35 -9.71
CA SER A 175 14.87 -5.62 -9.89
C SER A 175 15.48 -6.20 -8.62
N ALA A 176 16.50 -7.04 -8.76
CA ALA A 176 17.27 -7.51 -7.61
C ALA A 176 18.24 -6.42 -7.11
N ALA A 177 18.67 -6.53 -5.85
CA ALA A 177 19.66 -5.62 -5.27
C ALA A 177 21.01 -5.65 -6.03
N GLU A 178 21.32 -6.76 -6.70
CA GLU A 178 22.56 -6.99 -7.45
C GLU A 178 22.54 -6.41 -8.87
N GLU A 179 21.38 -6.10 -9.44
CA GLU A 179 21.27 -5.55 -10.80
C GLU A 179 21.80 -4.10 -10.84
N ASN A 180 22.36 -3.60 -11.95
CA ASN A 180 22.89 -2.22 -12.01
C ASN A 180 21.82 -1.11 -12.14
N TYR A 181 20.55 -1.50 -12.20
CA TYR A 181 19.40 -0.62 -12.35
C TYR A 181 18.33 -0.95 -11.30
N VAL A 182 17.37 -0.03 -11.12
CA VAL A 182 16.13 -0.28 -10.37
C VAL A 182 15.00 -0.38 -11.36
N SER A 183 14.16 -1.42 -11.29
CA SER A 183 13.00 -1.56 -12.18
C SER A 183 11.69 -1.70 -11.43
N VAL A 184 10.63 -1.14 -12.00
CA VAL A 184 9.24 -1.32 -11.53
C VAL A 184 8.38 -1.80 -12.69
N HIS A 185 7.44 -2.71 -12.39
CA HIS A 185 6.44 -3.18 -13.35
C HIS A 185 5.07 -2.60 -12.97
N ILE A 186 4.49 -1.82 -13.87
CA ILE A 186 3.28 -1.04 -13.65
C ILE A 186 2.19 -1.56 -14.57
N ARG A 187 1.11 -2.11 -14.01
CA ARG A 187 -0.08 -2.47 -14.77
C ARG A 187 -0.97 -1.24 -14.99
N THR A 188 -1.46 -1.05 -16.22
CA THR A 188 -2.34 0.06 -16.57
C THR A 188 -3.79 -0.28 -16.21
N VAL A 189 -4.24 0.24 -15.06
CA VAL A 189 -5.56 -0.09 -14.47
C VAL A 189 -6.39 1.12 -14.08
N GLY A 190 -5.79 2.31 -14.00
CA GLY A 190 -6.46 3.53 -13.55
C GLY A 190 -5.98 4.76 -14.31
N ASN A 191 -6.61 5.91 -14.07
CA ASN A 191 -6.35 7.16 -14.79
C ASN A 191 -4.87 7.50 -14.88
N TRP A 192 -4.17 7.51 -13.73
CA TRP A 192 -2.76 7.87 -13.68
C TRP A 192 -1.88 6.87 -14.44
N THR A 193 -2.11 5.56 -14.29
CA THR A 193 -1.31 4.53 -14.97
C THR A 193 -1.61 4.44 -16.47
N ASN A 194 -2.84 4.75 -16.88
CA ASN A 194 -3.22 4.87 -18.30
C ASN A 194 -2.54 6.10 -18.94
N ASN A 195 -2.61 7.27 -18.30
CA ASN A 195 -1.94 8.48 -18.77
C ASN A 195 -0.42 8.28 -18.86
N LEU A 196 0.16 7.54 -17.90
CA LEU A 196 1.58 7.18 -17.92
C LEU A 196 1.92 6.31 -19.13
N SER A 197 1.07 5.32 -19.43
CA SER A 197 1.21 4.47 -20.61
C SER A 197 1.18 5.26 -21.90
N GLU A 198 0.19 6.14 -22.06
CA GLU A 198 0.06 7.01 -23.22
C GLU A 198 1.25 7.95 -23.38
N LYS A 199 1.74 8.55 -22.28
CA LYS A 199 2.94 9.40 -22.34
C LYS A 199 4.16 8.62 -22.83
N PHE A 200 4.33 7.39 -22.36
CA PHE A 200 5.42 6.57 -22.85
C PHE A 200 5.22 6.10 -24.29
N GLN A 201 4.01 6.12 -24.89
CA GLN A 201 3.82 5.81 -26.32
C GLN A 201 4.63 6.73 -27.24
N MET A 202 4.91 7.95 -26.79
CA MET A 202 5.71 8.94 -27.52
C MET A 202 7.23 8.80 -27.27
N TYR A 203 7.66 7.85 -26.43
CA TYR A 203 9.08 7.54 -26.23
C TYR A 203 9.71 6.96 -27.52
N PRO A 204 10.92 7.38 -27.95
CA PRO A 204 11.91 8.20 -27.22
C PRO A 204 11.86 9.71 -27.46
N GLN A 205 10.85 10.23 -28.18
CA GLN A 205 10.81 11.65 -28.59
C GLN A 205 10.51 12.60 -27.42
N ASP A 206 9.64 12.20 -26.49
CA ASP A 206 9.30 12.97 -25.29
C ASP A 206 9.47 12.08 -24.05
N ILE A 207 10.54 12.31 -23.29
CA ILE A 207 10.83 11.57 -22.05
C ILE A 207 10.24 12.38 -20.88
N PRO A 208 9.16 11.91 -20.24
CA PRO A 208 8.58 12.64 -19.13
C PRO A 208 9.56 12.67 -17.96
N ARG A 209 9.67 13.84 -17.31
CA ARG A 209 10.44 13.94 -16.07
C ARG A 209 9.76 13.11 -14.98
N LEU A 210 10.53 12.24 -14.33
CA LEU A 210 10.10 11.43 -13.19
C LEU A 210 10.84 11.85 -11.92
N ALA A 211 10.20 11.63 -10.77
CA ALA A 211 10.84 11.64 -9.46
C ALA A 211 10.51 10.34 -8.73
N VAL A 212 11.46 9.86 -7.93
CA VAL A 212 11.33 8.62 -7.14
C VAL A 212 11.56 8.93 -5.67
N ASP A 213 10.76 8.39 -4.77
CA ASP A 213 10.96 8.52 -3.32
C ASP A 213 11.00 7.11 -2.71
N GLY A 214 12.03 6.80 -1.91
CA GLY A 214 12.27 5.46 -1.39
C GLY A 214 13.76 5.10 -1.34
N PRO A 215 14.10 3.83 -1.10
CA PRO A 215 13.17 2.69 -0.94
C PRO A 215 12.43 2.67 0.40
N TYR A 216 11.25 2.06 0.42
CA TYR A 216 10.43 1.83 1.60
C TYR A 216 10.26 0.33 1.85
N GLY A 217 10.40 -0.07 3.11
CA GLY A 217 10.24 -1.46 3.53
C GLY A 217 8.81 -1.96 3.43
N SER A 218 8.66 -3.24 3.11
CA SER A 218 7.38 -3.97 3.15
C SER A 218 7.50 -5.21 4.04
N ALA A 219 6.41 -5.98 4.18
CA ALA A 219 6.52 -7.23 4.95
C ALA A 219 7.43 -8.24 4.23
N ALA A 220 7.50 -8.19 2.91
CA ALA A 220 8.32 -9.06 2.06
C ALA A 220 9.83 -8.92 2.33
N ASP A 221 10.28 -7.81 2.94
CA ASP A 221 11.66 -7.64 3.39
C ASP A 221 12.08 -8.75 4.40
N ASP A 222 11.12 -9.27 5.17
CA ASP A 222 11.36 -10.31 6.20
C ASP A 222 11.43 -11.74 5.63
N THR A 223 11.34 -11.92 4.30
CA THR A 223 11.34 -13.25 3.65
C THR A 223 12.50 -14.12 4.10
N PHE A 224 13.70 -13.54 4.25
CA PHE A 224 14.92 -14.28 4.58
C PHE A 224 15.07 -14.60 6.08
N ASN A 225 14.11 -14.18 6.92
CA ASN A 225 14.11 -14.47 8.36
C ASN A 225 13.49 -15.83 8.71
N TYR A 226 12.96 -16.55 7.71
CA TYR A 226 12.26 -17.82 7.89
C TYR A 226 13.07 -19.00 7.32
N ASP A 227 12.81 -20.20 7.83
CA ASP A 227 13.45 -21.43 7.35
C ASP A 227 12.82 -21.87 6.02
N GLY A 228 11.56 -21.49 5.81
CA GLY A 228 10.81 -21.70 4.59
C GLY A 228 9.83 -20.59 4.32
N VAL A 229 9.50 -20.36 3.06
CA VAL A 229 8.55 -19.31 2.69
C VAL A 229 7.53 -19.78 1.68
N ILE A 230 6.29 -19.31 1.85
CA ILE A 230 5.18 -19.47 0.93
C ILE A 230 4.88 -18.08 0.36
N LEU A 231 5.18 -17.88 -0.92
CA LEU A 231 5.00 -16.62 -1.64
C LEU A 231 3.73 -16.71 -2.50
N ILE A 232 2.66 -16.03 -2.09
CA ILE A 232 1.34 -16.10 -2.75
C ILE A 232 1.02 -14.78 -3.42
N GLY A 233 1.03 -14.75 -4.75
CA GLY A 233 0.71 -13.58 -5.57
C GLY A 233 -0.56 -13.79 -6.37
N ALA A 234 -1.50 -12.83 -6.33
CA ALA A 234 -2.67 -12.82 -7.20
C ALA A 234 -2.57 -11.72 -8.26
N GLY A 235 -2.61 -12.09 -9.54
CA GLY A 235 -2.45 -11.15 -10.67
C GLY A 235 -1.12 -10.38 -10.59
N ILE A 236 -1.17 -9.04 -10.63
CA ILE A 236 0.02 -8.17 -10.52
C ILE A 236 0.66 -8.19 -9.12
N GLY A 237 -0.05 -8.73 -8.12
CA GLY A 237 0.49 -8.91 -6.76
C GLY A 237 1.68 -9.88 -6.68
N VAL A 238 2.09 -10.50 -7.78
CA VAL A 238 3.32 -11.29 -7.86
C VAL A 238 4.59 -10.44 -7.88
N THR A 239 4.47 -9.14 -8.20
CA THR A 239 5.60 -8.22 -8.39
C THR A 239 6.61 -8.15 -7.24
N PRO A 240 6.25 -8.20 -5.94
CA PRO A 240 7.23 -8.21 -4.86
C PRO A 240 8.13 -9.46 -4.89
N TYR A 241 7.57 -10.59 -5.32
CA TYR A 241 8.28 -11.86 -5.37
C TYR A 241 9.24 -11.94 -6.56
N ALA A 242 9.10 -11.06 -7.56
CA ALA A 242 10.05 -10.91 -8.64
C ALA A 242 11.47 -10.63 -8.12
N ALA A 243 11.59 -9.58 -7.31
CA ALA A 243 12.88 -9.17 -6.76
C ALA A 243 13.43 -10.22 -5.80
N ILE A 244 12.55 -10.85 -5.00
CA ILE A 244 12.93 -11.92 -4.06
C ILE A 244 13.51 -13.12 -4.81
N LEU A 245 12.81 -13.65 -5.82
CA LEU A 245 13.28 -14.82 -6.56
C LEU A 245 14.58 -14.53 -7.32
N LYS A 246 14.71 -13.33 -7.91
CA LYS A 246 15.97 -12.91 -8.55
C LYS A 246 17.12 -12.77 -7.54
N HIS A 247 16.85 -12.31 -6.32
CA HIS A 247 17.86 -12.21 -5.27
C HIS A 247 18.29 -13.59 -4.76
N ILE A 248 17.35 -14.51 -4.56
CA ILE A 248 17.65 -15.90 -4.22
C ILE A 248 18.56 -16.54 -5.30
N ARG A 249 18.31 -16.21 -6.57
CA ARG A 249 19.14 -16.64 -7.69
C ARG A 249 20.56 -16.05 -7.65
N SER A 250 20.71 -14.76 -7.36
CA SER A 250 22.03 -14.11 -7.33
C SER A 250 22.87 -14.51 -6.12
N VAL A 251 22.22 -14.74 -4.97
CA VAL A 251 22.87 -15.06 -3.68
C VAL A 251 22.89 -16.58 -3.42
N GLN A 252 22.87 -17.38 -4.50
CA GLN A 252 22.74 -18.85 -4.53
C GLN A 252 23.65 -19.62 -3.54
N SER A 253 24.70 -18.98 -3.00
CA SER A 253 25.68 -19.57 -2.06
C SER A 253 25.62 -19.11 -0.59
N ASN A 254 24.83 -18.09 -0.20
CA ASN A 254 25.01 -17.42 1.12
C ASN A 254 23.78 -17.41 2.06
N HIS A 255 22.62 -17.94 1.67
CA HIS A 255 21.45 -17.98 2.57
C HIS A 255 21.32 -19.32 3.27
N ASP A 256 22.12 -19.53 4.32
CA ASP A 256 22.17 -20.79 5.09
C ASP A 256 20.85 -21.16 5.79
N ARG A 257 19.94 -20.18 5.95
CA ARG A 257 18.68 -20.37 6.67
C ARG A 257 17.50 -20.79 5.79
N LEU A 258 17.36 -20.18 4.60
CA LEU A 258 16.20 -20.43 3.74
C LEU A 258 16.39 -21.76 2.99
N ARG A 259 15.54 -22.76 3.26
CA ARG A 259 15.67 -24.12 2.71
C ARG A 259 14.65 -24.48 1.64
N ARG A 260 13.45 -23.91 1.73
CA ARG A 260 12.32 -24.18 0.82
C ARG A 260 11.56 -22.91 0.49
N VAL A 261 11.17 -22.79 -0.77
CA VAL A 261 10.36 -21.70 -1.29
C VAL A 261 9.19 -22.31 -2.06
N TYR A 262 7.97 -22.05 -1.61
CA TYR A 262 6.76 -22.42 -2.34
C TYR A 262 6.18 -21.17 -2.99
N PHE A 263 6.17 -21.14 -4.31
CA PHE A 263 5.71 -20.00 -5.07
C PHE A 263 4.34 -20.28 -5.67
N TYR A 264 3.32 -19.55 -5.22
CA TYR A 264 1.96 -19.63 -5.71
C TYR A 264 1.62 -18.40 -6.54
N TRP A 265 1.31 -18.61 -7.81
CA TRP A 265 0.85 -17.53 -8.68
C TRP A 265 -0.55 -17.79 -9.20
N ILE A 266 -1.50 -16.99 -8.75
CA ILE A 266 -2.91 -17.13 -9.07
C ILE A 266 -3.31 -16.05 -10.07
N CYS A 267 -3.62 -16.46 -11.29
CA CYS A 267 -4.07 -15.58 -12.35
C CYS A 267 -5.49 -15.93 -12.80
N ASP A 268 -6.18 -14.94 -13.36
CA ASP A 268 -7.51 -15.13 -13.93
C ASP A 268 -7.47 -15.24 -15.45
N THR A 269 -6.35 -14.93 -16.08
CA THR A 269 -6.13 -14.92 -17.52
C THR A 269 -4.70 -15.35 -17.82
N THR A 270 -4.48 -15.98 -18.99
CA THR A 270 -3.15 -16.46 -19.41
C THR A 270 -2.19 -15.33 -19.74
N SER A 271 -2.73 -14.18 -20.11
CA SER A 271 -1.94 -13.02 -20.52
C SER A 271 -1.06 -12.49 -19.38
N CYS A 272 -1.50 -12.66 -18.12
CA CYS A 272 -0.71 -12.32 -16.93
C CYS A 272 0.67 -13.00 -16.89
N TYR A 273 0.84 -14.13 -17.58
CA TYR A 273 2.07 -14.91 -17.59
C TYR A 273 3.17 -14.32 -18.49
N GLU A 274 2.85 -13.43 -19.43
CA GLU A 274 3.77 -13.01 -20.49
C GLU A 274 5.00 -12.26 -19.95
N TRP A 275 4.82 -11.28 -19.06
CA TRP A 275 5.93 -10.46 -18.57
C TRP A 275 6.83 -11.18 -17.55
N PHE A 276 6.27 -12.11 -16.77
CA PHE A 276 6.97 -12.79 -15.68
C PHE A 276 7.44 -14.20 -16.05
N GLY A 277 6.80 -14.82 -17.04
CA GLY A 277 7.05 -16.20 -17.44
C GLY A 277 8.49 -16.43 -17.87
N LYS A 278 9.05 -15.53 -18.69
CA LYS A 278 10.46 -15.61 -19.11
C LYS A 278 11.41 -15.58 -17.90
N MET A 279 11.15 -14.70 -16.95
CA MET A 279 11.96 -14.60 -15.74
C MET A 279 11.88 -15.89 -14.90
N LEU A 280 10.67 -16.47 -14.78
CA LEU A 280 10.48 -17.75 -14.08
C LEU A 280 11.20 -18.90 -14.79
N GLN A 281 11.18 -18.94 -16.12
CA GLN A 281 11.91 -19.97 -16.90
C GLN A 281 13.42 -19.87 -16.65
N ASP A 282 13.97 -18.66 -16.62
CA ASP A 282 15.39 -18.45 -16.32
C ASP A 282 15.73 -18.92 -14.90
N ILE A 283 14.86 -18.65 -13.91
CA ILE A 283 15.06 -19.12 -12.53
C ILE A 283 14.91 -20.64 -12.44
N GLU A 284 13.89 -21.24 -13.05
CA GLU A 284 13.69 -22.69 -13.03
C GLU A 284 14.90 -23.44 -13.60
N ARG A 285 15.48 -22.92 -14.68
CA ARG A 285 16.71 -23.45 -15.28
C ARG A 285 17.89 -23.42 -14.30
N ASP A 286 18.08 -22.32 -13.58
CA ASP A 286 19.22 -22.14 -12.66
C ASP A 286 19.08 -22.94 -11.35
N PHE A 287 17.85 -23.31 -10.99
CA PHE A 287 17.54 -24.11 -9.80
C PHE A 287 17.31 -25.59 -10.08
N ARG A 288 17.49 -26.04 -11.33
CA ARG A 288 17.28 -27.44 -11.74
C ARG A 288 18.11 -28.44 -10.93
N ASP A 289 19.34 -28.07 -10.57
CA ASP A 289 20.25 -28.91 -9.78
C ASP A 289 19.93 -28.94 -8.27
N ARG A 290 19.09 -28.00 -7.80
CA ARG A 290 18.58 -27.96 -6.41
C ARG A 290 17.13 -28.39 -6.38
N ALA A 291 16.90 -29.64 -6.80
CA ALA A 291 15.58 -30.26 -6.75
C ALA A 291 14.92 -30.04 -5.37
N ASN A 292 13.67 -29.58 -5.39
CA ASN A 292 12.84 -29.27 -4.23
C ASN A 292 13.19 -27.98 -3.46
N PHE A 293 14.17 -27.17 -3.87
CA PHE A 293 14.37 -25.86 -3.22
C PHE A 293 13.23 -24.88 -3.51
N LEU A 294 12.82 -24.79 -4.78
CA LEU A 294 11.78 -23.88 -5.25
C LEU A 294 10.70 -24.67 -5.98
N THR A 295 9.48 -24.64 -5.42
CA THR A 295 8.31 -25.30 -5.98
C THR A 295 7.36 -24.26 -6.59
N TYR A 296 7.04 -24.42 -7.87
CA TYR A 296 6.13 -23.52 -8.59
C TYR A 296 4.73 -24.11 -8.64
N ASN A 297 3.75 -23.37 -8.12
CA ASN A 297 2.34 -23.72 -8.13
C ASN A 297 1.55 -22.60 -8.84
N ILE A 298 1.30 -22.78 -10.14
CA ILE A 298 0.66 -21.75 -10.98
C ILE A 298 -0.79 -22.13 -11.19
N TYR A 299 -1.71 -21.19 -10.96
CA TYR A 299 -3.16 -21.42 -11.03
C TYR A 299 -3.84 -20.46 -11.98
N LEU A 300 -4.60 -21.01 -12.93
CA LEU A 300 -5.51 -20.28 -13.80
C LEU A 300 -6.96 -20.45 -13.34
N THR A 301 -7.53 -19.38 -12.81
CA THR A 301 -8.86 -19.39 -12.18
C THR A 301 -10.02 -19.17 -13.15
N LYS A 302 -9.80 -18.50 -14.30
CA LYS A 302 -10.75 -18.48 -15.41
C LYS A 302 -10.11 -19.08 -16.64
N TRP A 303 -10.80 -20.01 -17.27
CA TRP A 303 -10.33 -20.71 -18.45
C TRP A 303 -11.50 -20.99 -19.38
N SER A 304 -11.22 -21.00 -20.67
CA SER A 304 -12.18 -21.33 -21.72
C SER A 304 -12.05 -22.80 -22.13
N MET A 305 -13.11 -23.39 -22.70
CA MET A 305 -13.04 -24.74 -23.25
C MET A 305 -11.94 -24.91 -24.29
N ARG A 306 -11.60 -23.85 -25.04
CA ARG A 306 -10.48 -23.86 -26.00
C ARG A 306 -9.13 -24.03 -25.30
N GLN A 307 -8.91 -23.32 -24.20
CA GLN A 307 -7.68 -23.44 -23.41
C GLN A 307 -7.58 -24.84 -22.78
N ALA A 308 -8.67 -25.40 -22.24
CA ALA A 308 -8.64 -26.76 -21.70
C ALA A 308 -8.34 -27.82 -22.77
N ARG A 309 -8.88 -27.69 -23.98
CA ARG A 309 -8.55 -28.59 -25.09
C ARG A 309 -7.07 -28.53 -25.46
N ALA A 310 -6.51 -27.33 -25.59
CA ALA A 310 -5.09 -27.15 -25.88
C ALA A 310 -4.19 -27.83 -24.82
N VAL A 311 -4.59 -27.82 -23.55
CA VAL A 311 -3.85 -28.48 -22.47
C VAL A 311 -3.92 -29.99 -22.59
N ILE A 312 -5.09 -30.55 -22.90
CA ILE A 312 -5.26 -31.99 -23.08
C ILE A 312 -4.43 -32.48 -24.27
N GLU A 313 -4.48 -31.73 -25.38
CA GLU A 313 -3.73 -32.05 -26.60
C GLU A 313 -2.22 -32.02 -26.38
N ASN A 314 -1.73 -31.07 -25.58
CA ASN A 314 -0.31 -30.90 -25.28
C ASN A 314 0.09 -31.47 -23.90
N ASN A 315 -0.72 -32.35 -23.30
CA ASN A 315 -0.40 -32.89 -21.97
C ASN A 315 0.83 -33.82 -21.99
N ALA A 316 1.17 -34.37 -23.15
CA ALA A 316 2.38 -35.17 -23.32
C ALA A 316 3.66 -34.32 -23.28
N ASP A 317 3.56 -33.00 -23.46
CA ASP A 317 4.71 -32.12 -23.43
C ASP A 317 5.26 -31.99 -22.00
N GLU A 318 6.59 -31.94 -21.90
CA GLU A 318 7.31 -31.77 -20.63
C GLU A 318 7.15 -30.36 -20.06
N ARG A 319 6.83 -29.38 -20.91
CA ARG A 319 6.69 -27.97 -20.54
C ARG A 319 5.25 -27.50 -20.63
N ASP A 320 4.88 -26.61 -19.74
CA ASP A 320 3.59 -25.95 -19.73
C ASP A 320 3.44 -25.03 -20.94
N ILE A 321 2.31 -25.13 -21.64
CA ILE A 321 2.04 -24.39 -22.88
C ILE A 321 1.92 -22.87 -22.68
N TRP A 322 1.60 -22.40 -21.48
CA TRP A 322 1.37 -20.97 -21.22
C TRP A 322 2.61 -20.30 -20.66
N THR A 323 3.27 -20.97 -19.71
CA THR A 323 4.37 -20.42 -18.95
C THR A 323 5.72 -20.91 -19.43
N GLY A 324 5.79 -22.00 -20.20
CA GLY A 324 7.03 -22.64 -20.66
C GLY A 324 7.84 -23.33 -19.55
N LEU A 325 7.28 -23.42 -18.35
CA LEU A 325 7.90 -24.03 -17.17
C LEU A 325 7.75 -25.55 -17.20
N GLU A 326 8.61 -26.26 -16.48
CA GLU A 326 8.47 -27.70 -16.24
C GLU A 326 7.25 -27.97 -15.32
N SER A 327 6.99 -27.07 -14.37
CA SER A 327 5.76 -27.14 -13.57
C SER A 327 4.52 -26.75 -14.39
N LYS A 328 3.53 -27.64 -14.45
CA LYS A 328 2.28 -27.45 -15.20
C LYS A 328 1.31 -26.52 -14.48
N THR A 329 0.59 -25.70 -15.25
CA THR A 329 -0.46 -24.83 -14.73
C THR A 329 -1.67 -25.63 -14.24
N HIS A 330 -2.11 -25.39 -13.01
CA HIS A 330 -3.34 -25.92 -12.44
C HIS A 330 -4.56 -25.07 -12.81
N TYR A 331 -5.72 -25.72 -12.97
CA TYR A 331 -6.97 -25.06 -13.32
C TYR A 331 -7.91 -25.00 -12.13
N GLY A 332 -8.43 -23.81 -11.83
CA GLY A 332 -9.27 -23.56 -10.66
C GLY A 332 -8.54 -22.85 -9.53
N ARG A 333 -9.05 -22.98 -8.30
CA ARG A 333 -8.48 -22.32 -7.12
C ARG A 333 -7.57 -23.30 -6.36
N PRO A 334 -6.47 -22.82 -5.77
CA PRO A 334 -5.63 -23.63 -4.88
C PRO A 334 -6.45 -24.17 -3.70
N ASN A 335 -6.15 -25.40 -3.30
CA ASN A 335 -6.71 -25.99 -2.09
C ASN A 335 -5.69 -25.88 -0.96
N PHE A 336 -5.58 -24.68 -0.40
CA PHE A 336 -4.57 -24.39 0.62
C PHE A 336 -4.68 -25.27 1.87
N ASP A 337 -5.86 -25.81 2.20
CA ASP A 337 -6.00 -26.74 3.31
C ASP A 337 -5.18 -28.02 3.11
N VAL A 338 -5.14 -28.55 1.88
CA VAL A 338 -4.33 -29.72 1.53
C VAL A 338 -2.88 -29.32 1.38
N ASP A 339 -2.61 -28.26 0.62
CA ASP A 339 -1.24 -27.80 0.35
C ASP A 339 -0.46 -27.51 1.64
N PHE A 340 -1.09 -26.84 2.62
CA PHE A 340 -0.42 -26.54 3.90
C PHE A 340 -0.24 -27.79 4.75
N GLN A 341 -1.14 -28.77 4.69
CA GLN A 341 -0.96 -30.05 5.40
C GLN A 341 0.20 -30.83 4.81
N ASP A 342 0.33 -30.84 3.49
CA ASP A 342 1.45 -31.50 2.80
C ASP A 342 2.78 -30.84 3.21
N ILE A 343 2.84 -29.50 3.28
CA ILE A 343 4.02 -28.76 3.75
C ILE A 343 4.36 -29.08 5.21
N VAL A 344 3.35 -29.27 6.08
CA VAL A 344 3.57 -29.68 7.48
C VAL A 344 4.19 -31.08 7.56
N ASN A 345 3.71 -32.00 6.72
CA ASN A 345 4.11 -33.40 6.71
C ASN A 345 5.43 -33.65 5.96
N GLU A 346 5.88 -32.71 5.12
CA GLU A 346 7.14 -32.83 4.40
C GLU A 346 8.34 -32.91 5.38
N ASP A 347 9.31 -33.78 5.10
CA ASP A 347 10.54 -33.87 5.88
C ASP A 347 11.60 -32.88 5.36
N TRP A 348 11.96 -31.92 6.21
CA TRP A 348 12.94 -30.87 5.89
C TRP A 348 14.31 -31.17 6.48
N GLN A 349 14.51 -32.37 7.04
CA GLN A 349 15.74 -32.79 7.72
C GLN A 349 16.15 -31.79 8.82
N MET A 350 15.18 -31.38 9.65
CA MET A 350 15.37 -30.44 10.74
C MET A 350 14.99 -31.07 12.07
N THR A 351 15.84 -30.89 13.07
CA THR A 351 15.61 -31.34 14.45
C THR A 351 14.87 -30.31 15.30
N GLN A 352 14.77 -29.07 14.81
CA GLN A 352 14.14 -27.93 15.48
C GLN A 352 12.81 -27.55 14.83
N LYS A 353 12.01 -26.77 15.58
CA LYS A 353 10.77 -26.17 15.10
C LYS A 353 11.02 -25.36 13.83
N ARG A 354 10.19 -25.58 12.81
CA ARG A 354 10.27 -24.89 11.51
C ARG A 354 9.42 -23.62 11.53
N HIS A 355 10.03 -22.49 11.21
CA HIS A 355 9.34 -21.22 11.06
C HIS A 355 9.09 -20.94 9.58
N ILE A 356 7.82 -20.96 9.18
CA ILE A 356 7.42 -20.77 7.78
C ILE A 356 6.71 -19.41 7.62
N GLY A 357 7.28 -18.54 6.78
CA GLY A 357 6.68 -17.24 6.45
C GLY A 357 5.69 -17.38 5.30
N VAL A 358 4.44 -16.93 5.49
CA VAL A 358 3.39 -16.95 4.46
C VAL A 358 3.14 -15.53 4.00
N PHE A 359 3.72 -15.17 2.86
CA PHE A 359 3.58 -13.84 2.26
C PHE A 359 2.44 -13.86 1.26
N VAL A 360 1.48 -12.95 1.42
CA VAL A 360 0.31 -12.86 0.52
C VAL A 360 0.12 -11.46 0.00
N CYS A 361 0.08 -11.34 -1.33
CA CYS A 361 -0.27 -10.11 -2.05
C CYS A 361 -1.43 -10.40 -3.00
N GLY A 362 -2.65 -10.07 -2.57
CA GLY A 362 -3.86 -10.42 -3.30
C GLY A 362 -5.16 -9.89 -2.68
N PRO A 363 -6.32 -10.33 -3.20
CA PRO A 363 -7.62 -9.79 -2.79
C PRO A 363 -7.95 -10.12 -1.33
N LYS A 364 -8.65 -9.21 -0.63
CA LYS A 364 -8.96 -9.34 0.80
C LYS A 364 -9.57 -10.69 1.22
N PRO A 365 -10.49 -11.31 0.45
CA PRO A 365 -11.02 -12.63 0.79
C PRO A 365 -9.95 -13.73 0.86
N LEU A 366 -8.99 -13.72 -0.08
CA LEU A 366 -7.87 -14.67 -0.10
C LEU A 366 -6.99 -14.50 1.15
N VAL A 367 -6.64 -13.25 1.47
CA VAL A 367 -5.83 -12.94 2.66
C VAL A 367 -6.53 -13.43 3.94
N LYS A 368 -7.84 -13.19 4.07
CA LYS A 368 -8.61 -13.67 5.22
C LYS A 368 -8.67 -15.18 5.32
N GLN A 369 -8.83 -15.88 4.20
CA GLN A 369 -8.83 -17.35 4.15
C GLN A 369 -7.50 -17.90 4.68
N LEU A 370 -6.38 -17.40 4.16
CA LEU A 370 -5.03 -17.82 4.57
C LEU A 370 -4.74 -17.47 6.03
N GLN A 371 -5.23 -16.33 6.51
CA GLN A 371 -5.11 -15.96 7.92
C GLN A 371 -5.80 -16.96 8.84
N SER A 372 -7.06 -17.29 8.57
CA SER A 372 -7.79 -18.30 9.35
C SER A 372 -7.12 -19.68 9.28
N LEU A 373 -6.58 -20.05 8.12
CA LEU A 373 -5.90 -21.32 7.93
C LEU A 373 -4.59 -21.41 8.73
N CYS A 374 -3.76 -20.37 8.68
CA CYS A 374 -2.50 -20.33 9.46
C CYS A 374 -2.79 -20.46 10.96
N ILE A 375 -3.80 -19.74 11.48
CA ILE A 375 -4.20 -19.81 12.89
C ILE A 375 -4.65 -21.23 13.24
N LYS A 376 -5.57 -21.80 12.45
CA LYS A 376 -6.10 -23.16 12.67
C LYS A 376 -4.99 -24.22 12.73
N ILE A 377 -4.01 -24.16 11.81
CA ILE A 377 -2.92 -25.12 11.76
C ILE A 377 -1.95 -24.92 12.93
N ASN A 378 -1.63 -23.67 13.27
CA ASN A 378 -0.77 -23.36 14.41
C ASN A 378 -1.39 -23.82 15.75
N ASP A 379 -2.70 -23.65 15.93
CA ASP A 379 -3.41 -24.12 17.12
C ASP A 379 -3.36 -25.65 17.22
N HIS A 380 -3.57 -26.37 16.12
CA HIS A 380 -3.50 -27.84 16.09
C HIS A 380 -2.08 -28.35 16.35
N ASN A 381 -1.06 -27.70 15.78
CA ASN A 381 0.35 -28.07 15.91
C ASN A 381 1.01 -27.55 17.20
N SER A 382 0.28 -26.85 18.07
CA SER A 382 0.81 -26.37 19.35
C SER A 382 1.25 -27.52 20.28
N SER A 383 0.68 -28.71 20.10
CA SER A 383 1.03 -29.92 20.85
C SER A 383 2.29 -30.63 20.34
N THR A 384 2.53 -30.62 19.02
CA THR A 384 3.67 -31.30 18.37
C THR A 384 4.88 -30.38 18.20
N ASN A 385 4.65 -29.07 18.17
CA ASN A 385 5.65 -27.99 18.08
C ASN A 385 6.62 -28.10 16.87
N THR A 386 6.22 -28.78 15.79
CA THR A 386 7.08 -29.10 14.64
C THR A 386 7.14 -27.98 13.58
N VAL A 387 6.03 -27.29 13.34
CA VAL A 387 5.88 -26.24 12.31
C VAL A 387 5.05 -25.10 12.83
N HIS A 388 5.43 -23.87 12.51
CA HIS A 388 4.65 -22.68 12.79
C HIS A 388 4.63 -21.72 11.59
N PHE A 389 3.42 -21.36 11.17
CA PHE A 389 3.18 -20.43 10.06
C PHE A 389 3.04 -18.99 10.57
N TYR A 390 3.64 -18.04 9.85
CA TYR A 390 3.53 -16.60 10.12
C TYR A 390 2.95 -15.91 8.90
N LEU A 391 1.71 -15.44 8.99
CA LEU A 391 1.10 -14.70 7.88
C LEU A 391 1.61 -13.26 7.83
N ASN A 392 2.23 -12.91 6.71
CA ASN A 392 2.68 -11.58 6.35
C ASN A 392 1.83 -11.06 5.19
N LYS A 393 1.06 -10.00 5.45
CA LYS A 393 0.18 -9.41 4.46
C LYS A 393 0.88 -8.27 3.74
N GLU A 394 1.00 -8.38 2.43
CA GLU A 394 1.38 -7.26 1.56
C GLU A 394 0.19 -6.35 1.29
N ASN A 395 0.42 -5.04 1.35
CA ASN A 395 -0.55 -4.03 0.97
C ASN A 395 0.05 -3.18 -0.14
N PHE A 396 -0.09 -3.65 -1.38
CA PHE A 396 0.21 -2.87 -2.59
C PHE A 396 -1.09 -2.53 -3.34
#